data_AF-A0A381ZZX3-F1
#
_entry.id   AF-A0A381ZZX3-F1
#
_cell.length_a   1.000
_cell.length_b   1.000
_cell.length_c   1.000
_cell.angle_alpha   90.00
_cell.angle_beta   90.00
_cell.angle_gamma   90.00
#
_symmetry.space_group_name_H-M   'P 1'
#
loop_
_entity.id
_entity.type
_entity.pdbx_description
1 polymer ?
#
loop_
_entity_poly.entity_id
_entity_poly.type
_entity_poly.pdbx_seq_one_letter_code
_entity_poly.pdbx_strand_id
1 'polypeptide(L)' 'MKKNGRFMVGLVGVAAVVTYLIWTGVSETMVYYLTTVELLERVEIDPTFHGVGVKVSGQVIPGTYHRGEG' A
#
# COMPACT_ATOMS: atom_id res chain seq x y z
N MET A 1 -14.35 -25.50 32.62
CA MET A 1 -14.05 -24.21 31.94
C MET A 1 -12.63 -23.80 32.32
N LYS A 2 -11.72 -23.57 31.36
CA LYS A 2 -10.33 -23.16 31.66
C LYS A 2 -10.36 -21.89 32.51
N LYS A 3 -9.70 -21.90 33.67
CA LYS A 3 -9.74 -20.82 34.70
C LYS A 3 -9.40 -19.43 34.15
N ASN A 4 -8.75 -19.36 32.98
CA ASN A 4 -8.26 -18.13 32.37
C ASN A 4 -9.01 -17.79 31.05
N GLY A 5 -10.16 -18.42 30.77
CA GLY A 5 -10.86 -18.24 29.49
C GLY A 5 -11.22 -16.79 29.17
N ARG A 6 -11.70 -16.03 30.16
CA ARG A 6 -12.04 -14.61 30.00
C ARG A 6 -10.83 -13.74 29.70
N PHE A 7 -9.69 -14.03 30.34
CA PHE A 7 -8.43 -13.35 30.09
C PHE A 7 -7.90 -13.65 28.68
N MET A 8 -7.96 -14.91 28.24
CA MET A 8 -7.56 -15.31 26.88
C MET A 8 -8.42 -14.63 25.81
N VAL A 9 -9.73 -14.52 26.01
CA VAL A 9 -10.63 -13.81 25.09
C VAL A 9 -10.23 -12.33 24.98
N GLY A 10 -9.95 -11.68 26.12
CA GLY A 10 -9.48 -10.30 26.15
C GLY A 10 -8.14 -10.12 25.42
N LEU A 11 -7.17 -11.00 25.69
CA LEU A 11 -5.85 -10.96 25.05
C LEU A 11 -5.94 -11.13 23.53
N VAL A 12 -6.73 -12.11 23.06
CA VAL A 12 -6.95 -12.34 21.62
C VAL A 12 -7.65 -11.14 20.99
N GLY A 13 -8.65 -10.55 21.67
CA GLY A 13 -9.34 -9.37 21.18
C GLY A 13 -8.40 -8.17 20.99
N VAL A 14 -7.57 -7.87 21.99
CA VAL A 14 -6.60 -6.77 21.89
C VAL A 14 -5.58 -7.04 20.80
N ALA A 15 -5.02 -8.26 20.74
CA ALA A 15 -4.05 -8.62 19.71
C ALA A 15 -4.64 -8.46 18.30
N ALA A 16 -5.88 -8.92 18.08
CA ALA A 16 -6.56 -8.79 16.79
C ALA A 16 -6.74 -7.32 16.37
N VAL A 17 -7.18 -6.45 17.29
CA VAL A 17 -7.36 -5.02 17.01
C VAL A 17 -6.02 -4.35 16.70
N VAL A 18 -4.98 -4.60 17.48
CA VAL A 18 -3.65 -4.01 17.24
C VAL A 18 -3.10 -4.46 15.89
N THR A 19 -3.20 -5.75 15.56
CA THR A 19 -2.79 -6.26 14.25
C THR A 19 -3.57 -5.61 13.12
N TYR A 20 -4.89 -5.43 13.27
CA TYR A 20 -5.71 -4.75 12.28
C TYR A 20 -5.28 -3.30 12.06
N LEU A 21 -5.04 -2.54 13.15
CA LEU A 21 -4.61 -1.14 13.06
C LEU A 21 -3.22 -0.98 12.43
N ILE A 22 -2.29 -1.88 12.74
CA ILE A 22 -0.97 -1.90 12.10
C ILE A 22 -1.12 -2.17 10.61
N TRP A 23 -1.94 -3.16 10.25
CA TRP A 23 -2.20 -3.50 8.85
C TRP A 23 -2.75 -2.31 8.07
N THR A 24 -3.82 -1.68 8.57
CA THR A 24 -4.45 -0.54 7.89
C THR A 24 -3.51 0.67 7.82
N GLY A 25 -2.85 1.00 8.92
CA GLY A 25 -1.94 2.15 8.97
C GLY A 25 -0.76 2.01 8.01
N VAL A 26 -0.20 0.81 7.88
CA VAL A 26 0.88 0.54 6.92
C VAL A 26 0.35 0.62 5.49
N SER A 27 -0.76 -0.05 5.17
CA SER A 27 -1.31 -0.05 3.82
C SER A 27 -1.71 1.34 3.30
N GLU A 28 -2.22 2.22 4.16
CA GLU A 28 -2.66 3.57 3.76
C GLU A 28 -1.50 4.56 3.57
N THR A 29 -0.38 4.38 4.29
CA THR A 29 0.73 5.36 4.29
C THR A 29 1.92 4.96 3.43
N MET A 30 1.92 3.73 2.89
CA MET A 30 2.99 3.27 2.01
C MET A 30 2.95 3.99 0.66
N VAL A 31 4.06 4.65 0.33
CA VAL A 31 4.31 5.20 -1.01
C VAL A 31 5.25 4.26 -1.75
N TYR A 32 4.77 3.69 -2.85
CA TYR A 32 5.59 2.81 -3.68
C TYR A 32 6.52 3.65 -4.56
N TYR A 33 7.82 3.41 -4.45
CA TYR A 33 8.82 3.92 -5.38
C TYR A 33 9.03 2.86 -6.46
N LEU A 34 8.70 3.22 -7.70
CA LEU A 34 8.76 2.33 -8.84
C LEU A 34 9.53 3.01 -9.98
N THR A 35 10.24 2.23 -10.78
CA THR A 35 10.68 2.68 -12.09
C THR A 35 9.51 2.68 -13.08
N THR A 36 9.65 3.37 -14.20
CA THR A 36 8.61 3.40 -15.24
C THR A 36 8.24 2.01 -15.75
N VAL A 37 9.22 1.11 -15.89
CA VAL A 37 8.98 -0.26 -16.39
C VAL A 37 8.21 -1.10 -15.38
N GLU A 38 8.63 -1.07 -14.11
CA GLU A 38 7.94 -1.80 -13.04
C GLU A 38 6.51 -1.32 -12.82
N LEU A 39 6.25 -0.02 -13.02
CA LEU A 39 4.89 0.51 -12.95
C LEU A 39 4.00 -0.08 -14.06
N LEU A 40 4.49 -0.13 -15.30
CA LEU A 40 3.75 -0.70 -16.43
C LEU A 40 3.43 -2.17 -16.17
N GLU A 41 4.41 -2.96 -15.76
CA GLU A 41 4.21 -4.37 -15.40
C GLU A 41 3.22 -4.53 -14.25
N ARG A 42 3.32 -3.69 -13.21
CA ARG A 42 2.43 -3.77 -12.05
C ARG A 42 0.98 -3.50 -12.41
N VAL A 43 0.72 -2.51 -13.24
CA VAL A 43 -0.65 -2.14 -13.66
C VAL A 43 -1.27 -3.22 -14.54
N GLU A 44 -0.48 -3.91 -15.36
CA GLU A 44 -0.95 -5.06 -16.14
C GLU A 44 -1.34 -6.26 -15.26
N ILE A 45 -0.56 -6.49 -14.19
CA ILE A 45 -0.77 -7.61 -13.27
C ILE A 45 -1.91 -7.33 -12.26
N ASP A 46 -2.03 -6.09 -11.79
CA ASP A 46 -2.99 -5.69 -10.77
C ASP A 46 -3.78 -4.42 -11.19
N PRO A 47 -5.00 -4.59 -11.71
CA PRO A 47 -5.87 -3.48 -12.10
C PRO A 47 -6.30 -2.58 -10.93
N THR A 48 -6.20 -3.02 -9.68
CA THR A 48 -6.55 -2.19 -8.52
C THR A 48 -5.50 -1.12 -8.23
N PHE A 49 -4.31 -1.27 -8.82
CA PHE A 49 -3.16 -0.38 -8.61
C PHE A 49 -3.37 1.03 -9.18
N HIS A 50 -4.38 1.24 -10.05
CA HIS A 50 -4.74 2.57 -10.58
C HIS A 50 -5.17 3.58 -9.50
N GLY A 51 -5.66 3.12 -8.34
CA GLY A 51 -6.10 3.98 -7.24
C GLY A 51 -4.99 4.34 -6.24
N VAL A 52 -3.77 3.86 -6.45
CA VAL A 52 -2.68 3.96 -5.46
C VAL A 52 -1.74 5.13 -5.80
N GLY A 53 -1.43 5.94 -4.80
CA GLY A 53 -0.42 6.99 -4.92
C GLY A 53 0.99 6.38 -5.01
N VAL A 54 1.69 6.63 -6.11
CA VAL A 54 3.06 6.12 -6.32
C VAL A 54 4.01 7.25 -6.71
N LYS A 55 5.30 7.03 -6.42
CA LYS A 55 6.38 7.87 -6.92
C LYS A 55 7.14 7.10 -7.97
N VAL A 56 7.24 7.70 -9.17
CA VAL A 56 7.91 7.08 -10.30
C VAL A 56 9.26 7.73 -10.51
N SER A 57 10.31 6.93 -10.57
CA SER A 57 11.63 7.37 -11.02
C SER A 57 11.84 6.94 -12.47
N GLY A 58 12.48 7.80 -13.25
CA GLY A 58 12.76 7.51 -14.65
C GLY A 58 13.51 8.65 -15.31
N GLN A 59 14.14 8.34 -16.43
CA GLN A 59 14.79 9.35 -17.26
C GLN A 59 13.80 9.88 -18.29
N VAL A 60 13.65 11.20 -18.34
CA VAL A 60 12.87 11.85 -19.40
C VAL A 60 13.69 11.84 -20.69
N ILE A 61 13.12 11.28 -21.75
CA ILE A 61 13.72 11.27 -23.08
C ILE A 61 13.55 12.67 -23.71
N PRO A 62 14.59 13.27 -24.30
CA PRO A 62 14.47 14.57 -24.97
C PRO A 62 13.33 14.58 -26.01
N GLY A 63 12.51 15.63 -26.00
CA GLY A 63 11.38 15.79 -26.91
C GLY A 63 10.08 15.10 -26.49
N THR A 64 10.04 14.35 -25.37
CA THR A 64 8.79 13.74 -24.89
C THR A 64 7.96 14.64 -23.98
N TYR A 65 8.59 15.63 -23.33
CA TYR A 65 7.90 16.61 -22.49
C TYR A 65 7.18 17.66 -23.32
N HIS A 66 5.88 17.79 -23.10
CA HIS A 66 5.05 18.85 -23.64
C HIS A 66 4.41 19.60 -22.48
N ARG A 67 4.57 20.92 -22.44
CA ARG A 67 3.87 21.75 -21.45
C ARG A 67 2.39 21.76 -21.82
N GLY A 68 1.53 21.21 -20.96
CA GLY A 68 0.08 21.33 -21.11
C GLY A 68 -0.37 22.79 -20.95
N GLU A 69 -1.48 23.14 -21.60
CA GLU A 69 -2.20 24.38 -21.32
C GLU A 69 -2.88 24.23 -19.95
N GLY A 70 -2.20 24.68 -18.90
CA GLY A 70 -2.73 24.74 -17.54
C GLY A 70 -3.39 26.08 -17.28
#